data_AF-A0A935LXM2-F1
#
_entry.id   AF-A0A935LXM2-F1
#
_cell.length_a   1.000
_cell.length_b   1.000
_cell.length_c   1.000
_cell.angle_alpha   90.00
_cell.angle_beta   90.00
_cell.angle_gamma   90.00
#
_symmetry.space_group_name_H-M   'P 1'
#
loop_
_entity.id
_entity.type
_entity.pdbx_description
1 polymer ?
#
loop_
_entity_poly.entity_id
_entity_poly.type
_entity_poly.pdbx_seq_one_letter_code
_entity_poly.pdbx_strand_id
1 'polypeptide(L)'
;MKEIKLIDILKTFDKEELKSFRKFLYSPFIKSRRNIESLLNYIIPFHPEFSSDKLDTKNVFKNLFPEETFEEKKINNLITDLTRAAKDFIIHQAIEEDETESVLYLLKSYYKRNLLKDNFSVLKSAESKLVPGFSNSGDYFSKIRQLNFLKTSYYTDENDFENLMDCENKYFEASATQFIIDYAQFLSSRASALNTHGKKIGNNFTESVLKCFDIDKLIKLTEKENFPNTTLITLHYYRLKTNEHPDETDHYFELKKFFLKILPEIGREEKFFIFSHLINYCVSKVQKKKCKFPEGRSSGLQEHA
;
A
#
# COMPACT_ATOMS: atom_id res chain seq x y z
N MET A 1 -7.75 -31.91 -2.85
CA MET A 1 -7.57 -30.54 -2.30
C MET A 1 -7.52 -29.48 -3.42
N LYS A 2 -8.59 -29.30 -4.21
CA LYS A 2 -8.64 -28.22 -5.21
C LYS A 2 -9.31 -26.99 -4.57
N GLU A 3 -8.65 -25.84 -4.69
CA GLU A 3 -9.01 -24.51 -4.13
C GLU A 3 -8.92 -24.35 -2.61
N ILE A 4 -7.81 -24.83 -2.04
CA ILE A 4 -7.49 -24.49 -0.66
C ILE A 4 -6.58 -23.28 -0.69
N LYS A 5 -6.99 -22.18 -0.04
CA LYS A 5 -6.20 -20.94 0.12
C LYS A 5 -4.72 -21.17 0.47
N LEU A 6 -4.43 -22.28 1.17
CA LEU A 6 -3.07 -22.76 1.43
C LEU A 6 -2.25 -22.91 0.14
N ILE A 7 -2.77 -23.62 -0.86
CA ILE A 7 -2.08 -23.89 -2.12
C ILE A 7 -1.85 -22.59 -2.88
N ASP A 8 -2.84 -21.68 -2.90
CA ASP A 8 -2.69 -20.38 -3.55
C ASP A 8 -1.57 -19.56 -2.90
N ILE A 9 -1.45 -19.59 -1.57
CA ILE A 9 -0.36 -18.97 -0.84
C ILE A 9 0.98 -19.65 -1.18
N LEU A 10 1.05 -20.97 -1.08
CA LEU A 10 2.32 -21.69 -1.29
C LEU A 10 2.85 -21.55 -2.72
N LYS A 11 1.97 -21.33 -3.71
CA LYS A 11 2.36 -21.03 -5.09
C LYS A 11 3.10 -19.71 -5.24
N THR A 12 2.93 -18.76 -4.33
CA THR A 12 3.65 -17.48 -4.39
C THR A 12 5.04 -17.58 -3.80
N PHE A 13 5.37 -18.65 -3.07
CA PHE A 13 6.66 -18.79 -2.41
C PHE A 13 7.71 -19.33 -3.38
N ASP A 14 8.84 -18.64 -3.49
CA ASP A 14 10.00 -19.16 -4.20
C ASP A 14 10.72 -20.28 -3.39
N LYS A 15 11.81 -20.82 -3.96
CA LYS A 15 12.56 -21.91 -3.33
C LYS A 15 13.19 -21.51 -1.98
N GLU A 16 13.68 -20.28 -1.86
CA GLU A 16 14.29 -19.80 -0.62
C GLU A 16 13.21 -19.44 0.42
N GLU A 17 12.09 -18.85 -0.01
CA GLU A 17 10.93 -18.60 0.85
C GLU A 17 10.35 -19.89 1.41
N LEU A 18 10.19 -20.94 0.60
CA LEU A 18 9.76 -22.26 1.08
C LEU A 18 10.71 -22.87 2.11
N LYS A 19 12.02 -22.68 1.95
CA LYS A 19 13.04 -23.15 2.90
C LYS A 19 12.96 -22.36 4.20
N SER A 20 12.77 -21.05 4.14
CA SER A 20 12.60 -20.17 5.29
C SER A 20 11.27 -20.44 6.01
N PHE A 21 10.18 -20.66 5.27
CA PHE A 21 8.88 -21.05 5.82
C PHE A 21 8.97 -22.37 6.58
N ARG A 22 9.70 -23.35 6.03
CA ARG A 22 9.95 -24.61 6.73
C ARG A 22 10.63 -24.37 8.09
N LYS A 23 11.68 -23.54 8.13
CA LYS A 23 12.36 -23.18 9.40
C LYS A 23 11.44 -22.42 10.35
N PHE A 24 10.61 -21.53 9.83
CA PHE A 24 9.64 -20.76 10.59
C PHE A 24 8.62 -21.65 11.30
N LEU A 25 8.15 -22.73 10.65
CA LEU A 25 7.28 -23.72 11.29
C LEU A 25 7.94 -24.45 12.47
N TYR A 26 9.25 -24.70 12.39
CA TYR A 26 10.03 -25.29 13.48
C TYR A 26 10.35 -24.30 14.61
N SER A 27 10.03 -23.01 14.45
CA SER A 27 10.36 -22.00 15.46
C SER A 27 9.48 -22.13 16.70
N PRO A 28 10.01 -21.83 17.91
CA PRO A 28 9.23 -21.90 19.14
C PRO A 28 8.12 -20.84 19.21
N PHE A 29 8.13 -19.85 18.29
CA PHE A 29 7.14 -18.79 18.22
C PHE A 29 5.87 -19.21 17.47
N ILE A 30 5.94 -20.29 16.68
CA ILE A 30 4.77 -20.86 16.01
C ILE A 30 4.07 -21.84 16.95
N LYS A 31 2.94 -21.37 17.49
CA LYS A 31 2.03 -22.19 18.30
C LYS A 31 1.30 -23.20 17.41
N SER A 32 1.91 -24.34 17.15
CA SER A 32 1.18 -25.51 16.65
C SER A 32 1.51 -26.75 17.46
N ARG A 33 0.51 -27.29 18.17
CA ARG A 33 0.56 -28.62 18.80
C ARG A 33 0.20 -29.74 17.82
N ARG A 34 0.09 -29.44 16.54
CA ARG A 34 -0.48 -30.30 15.50
C ARG A 34 0.55 -30.56 14.41
N ASN A 35 0.41 -31.71 13.75
CA ASN A 35 1.33 -32.27 12.76
C ASN A 35 1.38 -31.50 11.41
N ILE A 36 1.40 -30.17 11.45
CA ILE A 36 1.35 -29.28 10.29
C ILE A 36 2.63 -29.36 9.44
N GLU A 37 3.77 -29.69 10.07
CA GLU A 37 5.04 -29.91 9.37
C GLU A 37 4.97 -31.14 8.47
N SER A 38 4.37 -32.23 8.95
CA SER A 38 4.20 -33.44 8.13
C SER A 38 3.28 -33.17 6.94
N LEU A 39 2.22 -32.37 7.14
CA LEU A 39 1.38 -31.92 6.02
C LEU A 39 2.19 -31.11 5.01
N LEU A 40 3.00 -30.14 5.45
CA LEU A 40 3.87 -29.36 4.55
C LEU A 40 4.84 -30.27 3.79
N ASN A 41 5.50 -31.20 4.49
CA ASN A 41 6.48 -32.11 3.90
C ASN A 41 5.86 -33.04 2.86
N TYR A 42 4.58 -33.39 3.02
CA TYR A 42 3.85 -34.18 2.04
C TYR A 42 3.50 -33.38 0.78
N ILE A 43 3.09 -32.10 0.92
CA ILE A 43 2.58 -31.31 -0.21
C ILE A 43 3.68 -30.58 -1.00
N ILE A 44 4.78 -30.19 -0.34
CA ILE A 44 5.83 -29.38 -0.95
C ILE A 44 6.53 -30.00 -2.18
N PRO A 45 6.65 -31.35 -2.32
CA PRO A 45 7.24 -31.95 -3.52
C PRO A 45 6.41 -31.72 -4.80
N PHE A 46 5.16 -31.26 -4.67
CA PHE A 46 4.27 -30.96 -5.79
C PHE A 46 4.27 -29.46 -6.18
N HIS A 47 5.09 -28.62 -5.54
CA HIS A 47 5.28 -27.21 -5.91
C HIS A 47 5.97 -27.10 -7.28
N PRO A 48 5.59 -26.15 -8.17
CA PRO A 48 4.58 -25.10 -7.98
C PRO A 48 3.18 -25.49 -8.44
N GLU A 49 3.01 -26.57 -9.19
CA GLU A 49 1.74 -26.83 -9.89
C GLU A 49 0.63 -27.33 -8.96
N PHE A 50 0.99 -28.16 -7.96
CA PHE A 50 0.08 -28.81 -7.02
C PHE A 50 -1.10 -29.54 -7.72
N SER A 51 -0.86 -30.09 -8.91
CA SER A 51 -1.89 -30.70 -9.77
C SER A 51 -2.06 -32.22 -9.60
N SER A 52 -1.25 -32.85 -8.75
CA SER A 52 -1.23 -34.30 -8.55
C SER A 52 -2.45 -34.83 -7.79
N ASP A 53 -3.03 -35.94 -8.24
CA ASP A 53 -4.11 -36.66 -7.53
C ASP A 53 -3.69 -37.19 -6.15
N LYS A 54 -2.37 -37.25 -5.88
CA LYS A 54 -1.83 -37.54 -4.54
C LYS A 54 -2.18 -36.46 -3.52
N LEU A 55 -2.57 -35.27 -3.96
CA LEU A 55 -3.08 -34.18 -3.11
C LEU A 55 -4.59 -34.28 -2.86
N ASP A 56 -5.24 -35.40 -3.22
CA ASP A 56 -6.57 -35.70 -2.72
C ASP A 56 -6.56 -35.78 -1.18
N THR A 57 -7.60 -35.22 -0.55
CA THR A 57 -7.68 -35.10 0.91
C THR A 57 -7.62 -36.46 1.61
N LYS A 58 -8.19 -37.52 0.99
CA LYS A 58 -8.14 -38.89 1.54
C LYS A 58 -6.73 -39.48 1.40
N ASN A 59 -6.06 -39.23 0.28
CA ASN A 59 -4.68 -39.69 0.06
C ASN A 59 -3.71 -39.03 1.05
N VAL A 60 -3.86 -37.72 1.26
CA VAL A 60 -3.08 -36.96 2.23
C VAL A 60 -3.36 -37.48 3.65
N PHE A 61 -4.63 -37.68 4.03
CA PHE A 61 -4.97 -38.21 5.34
C PHE A 61 -4.36 -39.59 5.58
N LYS A 62 -4.47 -40.51 4.62
CA LYS A 62 -3.91 -41.87 4.72
C LYS A 62 -2.38 -41.84 4.87
N ASN A 63 -1.70 -40.89 4.23
CA ASN A 63 -0.26 -40.74 4.39
C ASN A 63 0.12 -40.22 5.78
N LEU A 64 -0.61 -39.23 6.29
CA LEU A 64 -0.33 -38.60 7.59
C LEU A 64 -0.78 -39.45 8.78
N PHE A 65 -1.82 -40.27 8.61
CA PHE A 65 -2.46 -41.08 9.64
C PHE A 65 -2.78 -42.49 9.09
N PRO A 66 -1.77 -43.33 8.83
CA PRO A 66 -1.96 -44.62 8.15
C PRO A 66 -2.85 -45.61 8.91
N GLU A 67 -2.84 -45.55 10.25
CA GLU A 67 -3.60 -46.44 11.14
C GLU A 67 -4.99 -45.92 11.49
N GLU A 68 -5.38 -44.73 11.01
CA GLU A 68 -6.65 -44.10 11.37
C GLU A 68 -7.65 -44.14 10.21
N THR A 69 -8.94 -44.29 10.55
CA THR A 69 -10.02 -44.11 9.58
C THR A 69 -10.12 -42.64 9.17
N PHE A 70 -10.39 -42.39 7.88
CA PHE A 70 -10.49 -41.03 7.34
C PHE A 70 -11.42 -40.14 8.16
N GLU A 71 -10.85 -39.08 8.75
CA GLU A 71 -11.58 -38.06 9.49
C GLU A 71 -11.38 -36.69 8.82
N GLU A 72 -12.39 -36.24 8.10
CA GLU A 72 -12.35 -34.98 7.34
C GLU A 72 -12.05 -33.76 8.23
N LYS A 73 -12.64 -33.71 9.44
CA LYS A 73 -12.42 -32.61 10.39
C LYS A 73 -10.96 -32.48 10.79
N LYS A 74 -10.25 -33.59 11.00
CA LYS A 74 -8.86 -33.62 11.43
C LYS A 74 -7.92 -33.06 10.36
N ILE A 75 -8.09 -33.47 9.09
CA ILE A 75 -7.29 -32.93 7.99
C ILE A 75 -7.62 -31.48 7.68
N ASN A 76 -8.90 -31.08 7.73
CA ASN A 76 -9.31 -29.69 7.56
C ASN A 76 -8.72 -28.77 8.65
N ASN A 77 -8.62 -29.27 9.88
CA ASN A 77 -7.93 -28.56 10.97
C ASN A 77 -6.44 -28.36 10.67
N LEU A 78 -5.72 -29.41 10.22
CA LEU A 78 -4.31 -29.29 9.83
C LEU A 78 -4.10 -28.29 8.70
N ILE A 79 -4.97 -28.35 7.68
CA ILE A 79 -4.94 -27.42 6.55
C ILE A 79 -5.16 -25.99 7.03
N THR A 80 -6.14 -25.77 7.91
CA THR A 80 -6.42 -24.44 8.49
C THR A 80 -5.23 -23.91 9.28
N ASP A 81 -4.61 -24.75 10.10
CA ASP A 81 -3.45 -24.36 10.90
C ASP A 81 -2.23 -24.05 10.03
N LEU A 82 -1.95 -24.88 9.02
CA LEU A 82 -0.86 -24.63 8.08
C LEU A 82 -1.11 -23.37 7.23
N THR A 83 -2.36 -23.12 6.84
CA THR A 83 -2.76 -21.88 6.15
C THR A 83 -2.50 -20.66 7.03
N ARG A 84 -2.84 -20.74 8.32
CA ARG A 84 -2.55 -19.66 9.28
C ARG A 84 -1.05 -19.43 9.41
N ALA A 85 -0.27 -20.49 9.58
CA ALA A 85 1.17 -20.37 9.69
C ALA A 85 1.82 -19.77 8.42
N ALA A 86 1.31 -20.10 7.23
CA ALA A 86 1.76 -19.49 5.98
C ALA A 86 1.45 -17.98 5.92
N LYS A 87 0.29 -17.54 6.44
CA LYS A 87 -0.04 -16.12 6.57
C LYS A 87 0.85 -15.40 7.59
N ASP A 88 1.10 -16.03 8.74
CA ASP A 88 1.99 -15.48 9.77
C ASP A 88 3.42 -15.32 9.23
N PHE A 89 3.86 -16.24 8.38
CA PHE A 89 5.15 -16.15 7.68
C PHE A 89 5.20 -14.98 6.69
N ILE A 90 4.15 -14.77 5.88
CA ILE A 90 4.06 -13.61 4.99
C ILE A 90 4.13 -12.30 5.79
N ILE A 91 3.43 -12.23 6.93
CA ILE A 91 3.48 -11.06 7.82
C ILE A 91 4.90 -10.84 8.34
N HIS A 92 5.59 -11.92 8.76
CA HIS A 92 6.97 -11.83 9.22
C HIS A 92 7.90 -11.30 8.14
N GLN A 93 7.82 -11.82 6.92
CA GLN A 93 8.60 -11.33 5.78
C GLN A 93 8.31 -9.86 5.48
N ALA A 94 7.05 -9.47 5.43
CA ALA A 94 6.66 -8.08 5.15
C ALA A 94 7.21 -7.10 6.21
N ILE A 95 7.26 -7.52 7.49
CA ILE A 95 7.86 -6.71 8.57
C ILE A 95 9.39 -6.66 8.42
N GLU A 96 10.05 -7.75 8.02
CA GLU A 96 11.50 -7.77 7.80
C GLU A 96 11.92 -6.93 6.59
N GLU A 97 11.09 -6.86 5.56
CA GLU A 97 11.35 -6.09 4.34
C GLU A 97 11.22 -4.56 4.55
N ASP A 98 10.27 -4.10 5.36
CA ASP A 98 10.16 -2.67 5.73
C ASP A 98 10.98 -2.38 7.00
N GLU A 99 12.27 -2.08 6.80
CA GLU A 99 13.19 -1.73 7.89
C GLU A 99 12.65 -0.57 8.76
N THR A 100 11.98 0.40 8.15
CA THR A 100 11.48 1.57 8.89
C THR A 100 10.30 1.20 9.76
N GLU A 101 9.36 0.43 9.23
CA GLU A 101 8.19 -0.03 9.99
C GLU A 101 8.59 -0.99 11.11
N SER A 102 9.55 -1.88 10.86
CA SER A 102 10.16 -2.74 11.89
C SER A 102 10.75 -1.93 13.05
N VAL A 103 11.53 -0.89 12.73
CA VAL A 103 12.10 0.02 13.75
C VAL A 103 10.99 0.78 14.50
N LEU A 104 9.90 1.18 13.84
CA LEU A 104 8.77 1.80 14.52
C LEU A 104 8.06 0.85 15.50
N TYR A 105 7.89 -0.42 15.15
CA TYR A 105 7.38 -1.42 16.09
C TYR A 105 8.30 -1.60 17.30
N LEU A 106 9.62 -1.58 17.08
CA LEU A 106 10.60 -1.61 18.17
C LEU A 106 10.46 -0.38 19.07
N LEU A 107 10.40 0.82 18.50
CA LEU A 107 10.27 2.07 19.26
C LEU A 107 8.97 2.14 20.07
N LYS A 108 7.83 1.74 19.48
CA LYS A 108 6.56 1.60 20.20
C LYS A 108 6.69 0.59 21.35
N SER A 109 7.45 -0.47 21.16
CA SER A 109 7.70 -1.48 22.19
C SER A 109 8.60 -0.93 23.30
N TYR A 110 9.63 -0.14 22.97
CA TYR A 110 10.45 0.56 23.96
C TYR A 110 9.63 1.56 24.77
N TYR A 111 8.78 2.35 24.11
CA TYR A 111 7.85 3.26 24.78
C TYR A 111 6.98 2.53 25.81
N LYS A 112 6.32 1.43 25.42
CA LYS A 112 5.48 0.63 26.33
C LYS A 112 6.24 -0.02 27.49
N ARG A 113 7.56 -0.15 27.36
CA ARG A 113 8.45 -0.78 28.37
C ARG A 113 9.23 0.25 29.17
N ASN A 114 8.98 1.55 28.98
CA ASN A 114 9.74 2.65 29.57
C ASN A 114 11.25 2.60 29.24
N LEU A 115 11.60 2.15 28.03
CA LEU A 115 12.97 2.05 27.52
C LEU A 115 13.29 3.10 26.43
N LEU A 116 12.35 3.99 26.11
CA LEU A 116 12.51 4.92 25.00
C LEU A 116 13.66 5.92 25.24
N LYS A 117 13.84 6.36 26.50
CA LYS A 117 14.91 7.29 26.91
C LYS A 117 16.30 6.78 26.55
N ASP A 118 16.61 5.53 26.91
CA ASP A 118 17.91 4.90 26.64
C ASP A 118 18.13 4.59 25.15
N ASN A 119 17.07 4.64 24.35
CA ASN A 119 17.06 4.25 22.94
C ASN A 119 16.69 5.41 22.00
N PHE A 120 16.87 6.66 22.44
CA PHE A 120 16.51 7.83 21.63
C PHE A 120 17.31 7.94 20.32
N SER A 121 18.53 7.40 20.27
CA SER A 121 19.35 7.32 19.05
C SER A 121 18.68 6.48 17.95
N VAL A 122 17.97 5.42 18.32
CA VAL A 122 17.20 4.58 17.39
C VAL A 122 16.08 5.39 16.75
N LEU A 123 15.43 6.26 17.53
CA LEU A 123 14.39 7.16 17.02
C LEU A 123 14.96 8.12 15.98
N LYS A 124 16.09 8.79 16.27
CA LYS A 124 16.74 9.70 15.32
C LYS A 124 17.16 9.00 14.03
N SER A 125 17.67 7.76 14.15
CA SER A 125 18.04 6.94 12.99
C SER A 125 16.83 6.55 12.14
N ALA A 126 15.69 6.23 12.77
CA ALA A 126 14.45 5.94 12.04
C ALA A 126 13.96 7.15 11.25
N GLU A 127 14.01 8.35 11.85
CA GLU A 127 13.59 9.59 11.20
C GLU A 127 14.46 9.94 9.99
N SER A 128 15.79 9.79 10.09
CA SER A 128 16.71 10.16 9.01
C SER A 128 16.59 9.28 7.76
N LYS A 129 16.00 8.08 7.91
CA LYS A 129 15.70 7.17 6.80
C LYS A 129 14.38 7.48 6.10
N LEU A 130 13.54 8.35 6.66
CA LEU A 130 12.27 8.70 6.04
C LEU A 130 12.50 9.60 4.82
N VAL A 131 11.99 9.14 3.68
CA VAL A 131 11.99 9.91 2.43
C VAL A 131 10.60 10.53 2.23
N PRO A 132 10.49 11.86 2.04
CA PRO A 132 9.24 12.51 1.70
C PRO A 132 8.57 11.88 0.47
N GLY A 133 7.29 11.60 0.57
CA GLY A 133 6.50 11.06 -0.53
C GLY A 133 5.15 10.58 -0.06
N PHE A 134 4.17 10.57 -0.96
CA PHE A 134 2.93 9.89 -0.71
C PHE A 134 3.02 8.46 -1.28
N SER A 135 2.33 7.55 -0.60
CA SER A 135 2.27 6.13 -0.91
C SER A 135 0.83 5.73 -0.61
N ASN A 136 0.18 4.97 -1.50
CA ASN A 136 -1.14 4.40 -1.20
C ASN A 136 -1.05 3.28 -0.14
N SER A 137 0.13 2.68 0.06
CA SER A 137 0.44 1.85 1.24
C SER A 137 0.64 2.68 2.51
N GLY A 138 0.74 4.01 2.36
CA GLY A 138 0.54 5.02 3.37
C GLY A 138 1.60 5.00 4.43
N ASP A 139 2.64 5.84 4.34
CA ASP A 139 3.50 5.91 5.52
C ASP A 139 4.33 7.14 5.80
N TYR A 140 4.69 8.02 4.86
CA TYR A 140 5.59 9.11 5.26
C TYR A 140 5.01 9.99 6.38
N PHE A 141 3.85 10.61 6.17
CA PHE A 141 3.25 11.47 7.19
C PHE A 141 2.74 10.69 8.39
N SER A 142 2.33 9.43 8.22
CA SER A 142 1.97 8.53 9.32
C SER A 142 3.17 8.23 10.22
N LYS A 143 4.30 7.79 9.65
CA LYS A 143 5.56 7.53 10.35
C LYS A 143 6.10 8.79 11.01
N ILE A 144 6.08 9.95 10.33
CA ILE A 144 6.46 11.24 10.92
C ILE A 144 5.62 11.57 12.16
N ARG A 145 4.29 11.39 12.09
CA ARG A 145 3.41 11.60 13.25
C ARG A 145 3.73 10.63 14.39
N GLN A 146 3.93 9.36 14.07
CA GLN A 146 4.27 8.34 15.08
C GLN A 146 5.62 8.63 15.75
N LEU A 147 6.63 9.01 14.98
CA LEU A 147 7.95 9.38 15.52
C LEU A 147 7.86 10.63 16.39
N ASN A 148 7.18 11.68 15.94
CA ASN A 148 7.05 12.91 16.73
C ASN A 148 6.24 12.67 18.01
N PHE A 149 5.20 11.82 17.98
CA PHE A 149 4.50 11.39 19.19
C PHE A 149 5.43 10.65 20.17
N LEU A 150 6.33 9.80 19.68
CA LEU A 150 7.30 9.12 20.55
C LEU A 150 8.34 10.11 21.11
N LYS A 151 8.77 11.09 20.31
CA LYS A 151 9.67 12.16 20.77
C LYS A 151 9.05 13.03 21.85
N THR A 152 7.76 13.37 21.77
CA THR A 152 7.12 14.19 22.80
C THR A 152 7.16 13.48 24.16
N SER A 153 6.97 12.15 24.20
CA SER A 153 7.18 11.39 25.44
C SER A 153 8.60 11.50 25.97
N TYR A 154 9.61 11.39 25.10
CA TYR A 154 11.01 11.53 25.50
C TYR A 154 11.29 12.93 26.07
N TYR A 155 10.90 13.98 25.34
CA TYR A 155 11.15 15.36 25.77
C TYR A 155 10.34 15.77 27.00
N THR A 156 9.18 15.13 27.24
CA THR A 156 8.45 15.26 28.50
C THR A 156 9.29 14.77 29.67
N ASP A 157 9.89 13.58 29.55
CA ASP A 157 10.72 12.99 30.61
C ASP A 157 12.01 13.81 30.87
N GLU A 158 12.55 14.46 29.84
CA GLU A 158 13.70 15.36 29.95
C GLU A 158 13.34 16.79 30.40
N ASN A 159 12.05 17.12 30.57
CA ASN A 159 11.56 18.49 30.81
C ASN A 159 12.01 19.52 29.75
N ASP A 160 12.18 19.08 28.51
CA ASP A 160 12.59 19.91 27.37
C ASP A 160 11.36 20.37 26.58
N PHE A 161 10.71 21.41 27.08
CA PHE A 161 9.45 21.92 26.52
C PHE A 161 9.61 22.55 25.13
N GLU A 162 10.78 23.07 24.78
CA GLU A 162 11.03 23.66 23.46
C GLU A 162 11.01 22.58 22.38
N ASN A 163 11.78 21.50 22.58
CA ASN A 163 11.78 20.39 21.63
C ASN A 163 10.48 19.59 21.64
N LEU A 164 9.77 19.52 22.77
CA LEU A 164 8.43 18.97 22.84
C LEU A 164 7.47 19.73 21.91
N MET A 165 7.45 21.07 22.00
CA MET A 165 6.58 21.90 21.18
C MET A 165 6.93 21.81 19.69
N ASP A 166 8.23 21.75 19.35
CA ASP A 166 8.67 21.49 17.96
C ASP A 166 8.15 20.14 17.43
N CYS A 167 8.17 19.09 18.25
CA CYS A 167 7.60 17.79 17.87
C CYS A 167 6.08 17.84 17.68
N GLU A 168 5.34 18.55 18.54
CA GLU A 168 3.90 18.75 18.37
C GLU A 168 3.58 19.53 17.09
N ASN A 169 4.33 20.60 16.81
CA ASN A 169 4.18 21.37 15.57
C ASN A 169 4.38 20.47 14.34
N LYS A 170 5.47 19.69 14.30
CA LYS A 170 5.75 18.74 13.22
C LYS A 170 4.67 17.67 13.07
N TYR A 171 4.10 17.19 14.19
CA TYR A 171 2.99 16.24 14.17
C TYR A 171 1.74 16.85 13.50
N PHE A 172 1.36 18.07 13.88
CA PHE A 172 0.18 18.73 13.32
C PHE A 172 0.40 19.20 11.88
N GLU A 173 1.60 19.64 11.54
CA GLU A 173 1.98 19.99 10.17
C GLU A 173 1.87 18.78 9.24
N ALA A 174 2.37 17.61 9.65
CA ALA A 174 2.22 16.36 8.92
C ALA A 174 0.74 15.94 8.78
N SER A 175 -0.08 16.22 9.79
CA SER A 175 -1.53 15.96 9.75
C SER A 175 -2.24 16.86 8.74
N ALA A 176 -1.94 18.17 8.76
CA ALA A 176 -2.50 19.15 7.84
C ALA A 176 -2.10 18.87 6.40
N THR A 177 -0.83 18.54 6.17
CA THR A 177 -0.30 18.17 4.85
C THR A 177 -1.00 16.93 4.30
N GLN A 178 -1.10 15.86 5.11
CA GLN A 178 -1.82 14.64 4.73
C GLN A 178 -3.27 14.94 4.37
N PHE A 179 -3.97 15.75 5.16
CA PHE A 179 -5.34 16.15 4.89
C PHE A 179 -5.49 16.84 3.53
N ILE A 180 -4.63 17.80 3.20
CA ILE A 180 -4.67 18.53 1.92
C ILE A 180 -4.46 17.56 0.75
N ILE A 181 -3.49 16.65 0.87
CA ILE A 181 -3.19 15.66 -0.16
C ILE A 181 -4.37 14.69 -0.34
N ASP A 182 -4.92 14.13 0.74
CA ASP A 182 -6.07 13.22 0.70
C ASP A 182 -7.30 13.92 0.09
N TYR A 183 -7.51 15.19 0.44
CA TYR A 183 -8.60 15.99 -0.13
C TYR A 183 -8.42 16.20 -1.64
N ALA A 184 -7.21 16.55 -2.09
CA ALA A 184 -6.89 16.67 -3.51
C ALA A 184 -7.04 15.33 -4.26
N GLN A 185 -6.63 14.22 -3.65
CA GLN A 185 -6.78 12.88 -4.23
C GLN A 185 -8.24 12.43 -4.32
N PHE A 186 -9.06 12.75 -3.31
CA PHE A 186 -10.49 12.50 -3.33
C PHE A 186 -11.16 13.26 -4.49
N LEU A 187 -10.89 14.55 -4.61
CA LEU A 187 -11.38 15.38 -5.73
C LEU A 187 -10.90 14.83 -7.09
N SER A 188 -9.62 14.46 -7.18
CA SER A 188 -9.00 13.94 -8.40
C SER A 188 -9.62 12.60 -8.83
N SER A 189 -9.87 11.71 -7.87
CA SER A 189 -10.52 10.41 -8.12
C SER A 189 -11.97 10.60 -8.57
N ARG A 190 -12.69 11.54 -7.95
CA ARG A 190 -14.07 11.88 -8.34
C ARG A 190 -14.13 12.46 -9.76
N ALA A 191 -13.23 13.38 -10.09
CA ALA A 191 -13.14 13.95 -11.44
C ALA A 191 -12.77 12.87 -12.48
N SER A 192 -11.78 12.03 -12.18
CA SER A 192 -11.38 10.92 -13.05
C SER A 192 -12.51 9.91 -13.29
N ALA A 193 -13.22 9.50 -12.24
CA ALA A 193 -14.34 8.55 -12.35
C ALA A 193 -15.51 9.11 -13.17
N LEU A 194 -15.80 10.40 -13.01
CA LEU A 194 -16.82 11.09 -13.81
C LEU A 194 -16.40 11.18 -15.28
N ASN A 195 -15.17 11.61 -15.54
CA ASN A 195 -14.66 11.88 -16.88
C ASN A 195 -14.34 10.60 -17.68
N THR A 196 -14.02 9.50 -17.02
CA THR A 196 -13.64 8.22 -17.66
C THR A 196 -14.79 7.22 -17.71
N HIS A 197 -15.62 7.18 -16.67
CA HIS A 197 -16.66 6.15 -16.52
C HIS A 197 -18.08 6.70 -16.35
N GLY A 198 -18.26 8.03 -16.31
CA GLY A 198 -19.56 8.64 -16.01
C GLY A 198 -20.07 8.30 -14.62
N LYS A 199 -19.19 7.91 -13.69
CA LYS A 199 -19.54 7.47 -12.34
C LYS A 199 -19.25 8.58 -11.33
N LYS A 200 -20.19 8.78 -10.41
CA LYS A 200 -20.01 9.67 -9.27
C LYS A 200 -19.43 8.91 -8.09
N ILE A 201 -18.28 9.35 -7.59
CA ILE A 201 -17.72 8.93 -6.30
C ILE A 201 -18.17 9.93 -5.24
N GLY A 202 -18.74 9.43 -4.14
CA GLY A 202 -19.19 10.24 -3.01
C GLY A 202 -20.42 9.66 -2.32
N ASN A 203 -20.63 10.06 -1.08
CA ASN A 203 -21.81 9.82 -0.26
C ASN A 203 -22.19 11.10 0.50
N ASN A 204 -23.34 11.11 1.18
CA ASN A 204 -23.86 12.28 1.90
C ASN A 204 -22.83 12.94 2.85
N PHE A 205 -22.01 12.13 3.53
CA PHE A 205 -20.97 12.63 4.42
C PHE A 205 -19.87 13.35 3.64
N THR A 206 -19.28 12.70 2.64
CA THR A 206 -18.22 13.31 1.82
C THR A 206 -18.68 14.55 1.06
N GLU A 207 -19.95 14.59 0.63
CA GLU A 207 -20.54 15.77 -0.02
C GLU A 207 -20.69 16.94 0.95
N SER A 208 -20.91 16.66 2.24
CA SER A 208 -20.93 17.70 3.28
C SER A 208 -19.53 18.27 3.51
N VAL A 209 -18.50 17.40 3.55
CA VAL A 209 -17.10 17.82 3.68
C VAL A 209 -16.67 18.70 2.51
N LEU A 210 -17.05 18.35 1.28
CA LEU A 210 -16.74 19.15 0.07
C LEU A 210 -17.26 20.59 0.14
N LYS A 211 -18.39 20.82 0.81
CA LYS A 211 -18.97 22.16 0.95
C LYS A 211 -18.19 23.04 1.94
N CYS A 212 -17.35 22.44 2.77
CA CYS A 212 -16.61 23.17 3.81
C CYS A 212 -15.26 23.71 3.32
N PHE A 213 -14.68 23.12 2.27
CA PHE A 213 -13.28 23.40 1.88
C PHE A 213 -13.13 23.74 0.40
N ASP A 214 -12.46 24.86 0.14
CA ASP A 214 -12.01 25.28 -1.18
C ASP A 214 -10.54 24.90 -1.35
N ILE A 215 -10.27 23.91 -2.21
CA ILE A 215 -8.90 23.42 -2.44
C ILE A 215 -8.00 24.49 -3.05
N ASP A 216 -8.50 25.32 -3.97
CA ASP A 216 -7.70 26.35 -4.63
C ASP A 216 -7.26 27.42 -3.63
N LYS A 217 -8.16 27.76 -2.69
CA LYS A 217 -7.83 28.64 -1.57
C LYS A 217 -6.83 28.02 -0.59
N LEU A 218 -6.99 26.73 -0.27
CA LEU A 218 -6.05 26.02 0.61
C LEU A 218 -4.63 26.01 0.03
N ILE A 219 -4.48 25.69 -1.26
CA ILE A 219 -3.18 25.64 -1.92
C ILE A 219 -2.51 27.02 -1.94
N LYS A 220 -3.25 28.08 -2.29
CA LYS A 220 -2.71 29.46 -2.27
C LYS A 220 -2.20 29.89 -0.90
N LEU A 221 -2.85 29.44 0.18
CA LEU A 221 -2.38 29.69 1.53
C LEU A 221 -1.08 28.95 1.82
N THR A 222 -0.93 27.72 1.33
CA THR A 222 0.32 26.95 1.51
C THR A 222 1.51 27.50 0.73
N GLU A 223 1.28 28.05 -0.47
CA GLU A 223 2.35 28.63 -1.31
C GLU A 223 2.96 29.90 -0.68
N LYS A 224 2.15 30.69 0.02
CA LYS A 224 2.59 31.99 0.59
C LYS A 224 3.53 31.83 1.78
N GLU A 225 3.34 30.80 2.57
CA GLU A 225 4.00 30.61 3.88
C GLU A 225 5.24 29.70 3.79
N ASN A 226 5.57 29.17 2.59
CA ASN A 226 6.73 28.32 2.33
C ASN A 226 6.88 27.14 3.31
N PHE A 227 5.80 26.39 3.51
CA PHE A 227 5.78 25.24 4.43
C PHE A 227 6.65 24.07 3.92
N PRO A 228 7.18 23.24 4.82
CA PRO A 228 7.73 21.94 4.43
C PRO A 228 6.68 21.12 3.68
N ASN A 229 7.12 20.29 2.72
CA ASN A 229 6.25 19.46 1.87
C ASN A 229 5.30 20.22 0.92
N THR A 230 5.42 21.55 0.78
CA THR A 230 4.68 22.32 -0.25
C THR A 230 4.87 21.73 -1.65
N THR A 231 6.04 21.17 -1.94
CA THR A 231 6.34 20.45 -3.19
C THR A 231 5.38 19.28 -3.45
N LEU A 232 5.09 18.45 -2.43
CA LEU A 232 4.18 17.32 -2.55
C LEU A 232 2.73 17.79 -2.69
N ILE A 233 2.33 18.79 -1.91
CA ILE A 233 1.01 19.43 -2.02
C ILE A 233 0.78 19.93 -3.46
N THR A 234 1.77 20.65 -4.00
CA THR A 234 1.73 21.20 -5.36
C THR A 234 1.64 20.10 -6.42
N LEU A 235 2.39 19.01 -6.26
CA LEU A 235 2.35 17.85 -7.16
C LEU A 235 0.95 17.25 -7.25
N HIS A 236 0.32 16.99 -6.10
CA HIS A 236 -1.02 16.43 -6.05
C HIS A 236 -2.10 17.42 -6.53
N TYR A 237 -1.88 18.72 -6.33
CA TYR A 237 -2.74 19.76 -6.87
C TYR A 237 -2.70 19.83 -8.41
N TYR A 238 -1.51 19.81 -9.02
CA TYR A 238 -1.42 19.74 -10.48
C TYR A 238 -2.06 18.47 -11.03
N ARG A 239 -1.88 17.33 -10.34
CA ARG A 239 -2.58 16.09 -10.69
C ARG A 239 -4.11 16.24 -10.60
N LEU A 240 -4.63 16.90 -9.56
CA LEU A 240 -6.05 17.22 -9.47
C LEU A 240 -6.51 18.01 -10.71
N LYS A 241 -5.83 19.11 -11.04
CA LYS A 241 -6.20 19.95 -12.19
C LYS A 241 -6.23 19.22 -13.52
N THR A 242 -5.29 18.29 -13.76
CA THR A 242 -5.33 17.44 -14.97
C THR A 242 -6.57 16.54 -15.05
N ASN A 243 -7.16 16.16 -13.91
CA ASN A 243 -8.37 15.33 -13.87
C ASN A 243 -9.65 16.17 -13.87
N GLU A 244 -9.66 17.36 -13.27
CA GLU A 244 -10.80 18.29 -13.31
C GLU A 244 -10.99 18.88 -14.72
N HIS A 245 -9.89 19.21 -15.38
CA HIS A 245 -9.85 19.86 -16.68
C HIS A 245 -9.14 18.97 -17.71
N PRO A 246 -9.66 17.76 -18.01
CA PRO A 246 -8.95 16.79 -18.84
C PRO A 246 -8.75 17.28 -20.27
N ASP A 247 -9.54 18.24 -20.75
CA ASP A 247 -9.44 18.78 -22.10
C ASP A 247 -8.41 19.92 -22.23
N GLU A 248 -8.03 20.56 -21.12
CA GLU A 248 -7.00 21.59 -21.05
C GLU A 248 -5.61 20.94 -20.91
N THR A 249 -4.81 21.00 -21.97
CA THR A 249 -3.51 20.31 -22.01
C THR A 249 -2.43 20.99 -21.18
N ASP A 250 -2.60 22.27 -20.84
CA ASP A 250 -1.58 23.06 -20.15
C ASP A 250 -1.27 22.48 -18.77
N HIS A 251 -2.31 22.09 -18.01
CA HIS A 251 -2.15 21.42 -16.72
C HIS A 251 -1.35 20.11 -16.80
N TYR A 252 -1.47 19.36 -17.91
CA TYR A 252 -0.67 18.15 -18.11
C TYR A 252 0.81 18.49 -18.27
N PHE A 253 1.13 19.53 -19.06
CA PHE A 253 2.51 19.95 -19.27
C PHE A 253 3.11 20.60 -18.01
N GLU A 254 2.32 21.34 -17.24
CA GLU A 254 2.70 21.88 -15.93
C GLU A 254 3.04 20.75 -14.95
N LEU A 255 2.13 19.77 -14.79
CA LEU A 255 2.36 18.60 -13.95
C LEU A 255 3.63 17.86 -14.37
N LYS A 256 3.79 17.57 -15.68
CA LYS A 256 4.95 16.86 -16.21
C LYS A 256 6.25 17.62 -15.94
N LYS A 257 6.28 18.93 -16.21
CA LYS A 257 7.45 19.79 -15.98
C LYS A 257 7.81 19.82 -14.50
N PHE A 258 6.82 20.02 -13.64
CA PHE A 258 7.02 20.08 -12.19
C PHE A 258 7.51 18.73 -11.64
N PHE A 259 6.85 17.63 -12.02
CA PHE A 259 7.23 16.27 -11.62
C PHE A 259 8.67 15.93 -12.02
N LEU A 260 9.09 16.26 -13.24
CA LEU A 260 10.47 16.02 -13.69
C LEU A 260 11.50 16.82 -12.89
N LYS A 261 11.14 18.03 -12.43
CA LYS A 261 12.00 18.85 -11.57
C LYS A 261 12.24 18.19 -10.20
N ILE A 262 11.18 17.65 -9.60
CA ILE A 262 11.20 17.11 -8.23
C ILE A 262 11.48 15.61 -8.17
N LEU A 263 11.65 14.96 -9.34
CA LEU A 263 11.86 13.52 -9.48
C LEU A 263 12.97 12.95 -8.58
N PRO A 264 14.09 13.65 -8.30
CA PRO A 264 15.11 13.16 -7.37
C PRO A 264 14.67 13.17 -5.90
N GLU A 265 13.73 14.02 -5.52
CA GLU A 265 13.38 14.36 -4.13
C GLU A 265 12.24 13.51 -3.56
N ILE A 266 11.51 12.77 -4.41
CA ILE A 266 10.32 11.99 -4.01
C ILE A 266 10.60 10.48 -3.99
N GLY A 267 9.82 9.75 -3.20
CA GLY A 267 9.89 8.28 -3.08
C GLY A 267 9.52 7.51 -4.36
N ARG A 268 9.91 6.23 -4.43
CA ARG A 268 9.66 5.33 -5.58
C ARG A 268 8.18 5.17 -5.91
N GLU A 269 7.34 5.04 -4.90
CA GLU A 269 5.90 4.87 -5.08
C GLU A 269 5.25 6.13 -5.66
N GLU A 270 5.58 7.31 -5.13
CA GLU A 270 5.11 8.58 -5.68
C GLU A 270 5.46 8.71 -7.17
N LYS A 271 6.70 8.33 -7.54
CA LYS A 271 7.12 8.29 -8.95
C LYS A 271 6.21 7.37 -9.76
N PHE A 272 5.97 6.14 -9.27
CA PHE A 272 5.12 5.18 -9.95
C PHE A 272 3.69 5.73 -10.15
N PHE A 273 3.10 6.34 -9.13
CA PHE A 273 1.75 6.91 -9.20
C PHE A 273 1.65 8.04 -10.22
N ILE A 274 2.59 8.98 -10.21
CA ILE A 274 2.57 10.12 -11.14
C ILE A 274 2.92 9.67 -12.56
N PHE A 275 3.89 8.78 -12.77
CA PHE A 275 4.16 8.22 -14.10
C PHE A 275 2.93 7.49 -14.65
N SER A 276 2.29 6.65 -13.84
CA SER A 276 1.07 5.94 -14.23
C SER A 276 -0.05 6.91 -14.62
N HIS A 277 -0.22 7.98 -13.84
CA HIS A 277 -1.18 9.05 -14.15
C HIS A 277 -0.88 9.74 -15.49
N LEU A 278 0.38 10.14 -15.73
CA LEU A 278 0.80 10.79 -16.97
C LEU A 278 0.61 9.87 -18.19
N ILE A 279 0.90 8.58 -18.05
CA ILE A 279 0.68 7.56 -19.10
C ILE A 279 -0.82 7.43 -19.37
N ASN A 280 -1.64 7.26 -18.33
CA ASN A 280 -3.08 7.09 -18.46
C ASN A 280 -3.75 8.30 -19.12
N TYR A 281 -3.30 9.52 -18.80
CA TYR A 281 -3.76 10.73 -19.47
C TYR A 281 -3.52 10.65 -20.98
N CYS A 282 -2.30 10.31 -21.41
CA CYS A 282 -1.95 10.14 -22.82
C CYS A 282 -2.77 9.06 -23.51
N VAL A 283 -2.95 7.89 -22.87
CA VAL A 283 -3.77 6.80 -23.39
C VAL A 283 -5.21 7.27 -23.62
N SER A 284 -5.80 8.00 -22.67
CA SER A 284 -7.16 8.53 -22.81
C SER A 284 -7.29 9.50 -23.99
N LYS A 285 -6.27 10.34 -24.24
CA LYS A 285 -6.26 11.29 -25.36
C LYS A 285 -6.17 10.58 -26.71
N VAL A 286 -5.38 9.51 -26.80
CA VAL A 286 -5.30 8.68 -28.01
C VAL A 286 -6.63 7.98 -28.27
N GLN A 287 -7.26 7.40 -27.24
CA GLN A 287 -8.57 6.76 -27.37
C GLN A 287 -9.65 7.76 -27.82
N LYS A 288 -9.73 8.94 -27.19
CA LYS A 288 -10.64 10.03 -27.62
C LYS A 288 -10.41 10.44 -29.07
N LYS A 289 -9.15 10.52 -29.55
CA LYS A 289 -8.83 10.83 -30.95
C LYS A 289 -9.28 9.72 -31.91
N LYS A 290 -9.09 8.45 -31.55
CA LYS A 290 -9.55 7.30 -32.35
C LYS A 290 -11.08 7.29 -32.48
N CYS A 291 -11.83 7.59 -31.42
CA CYS A 291 -13.30 7.67 -31.48
C CYS A 291 -13.82 8.86 -32.32
N LYS A 292 -12.99 9.89 -32.59
CA LYS A 292 -13.36 11.04 -33.43
C LYS A 292 -13.11 10.83 -34.93
N PHE A 293 -12.52 9.69 -35.34
CA PHE A 293 -12.48 9.29 -36.75
C PHE A 293 -13.68 8.37 -37.05
N PRO A 294 -14.76 8.87 -37.66
CA PRO A 294 -15.76 7.98 -38.23
C PRO A 294 -15.17 7.28 -39.46
N GLU A 295 -15.40 5.97 -39.57
CA GLU A 295 -15.16 5.18 -40.76
C GLU A 295 -15.70 5.91 -41.99
N GLY A 296 -14.79 6.31 -42.88
CA GLY A 296 -15.15 6.93 -44.14
C GLY A 296 -15.95 5.96 -45.00
N ARG A 297 -17.20 6.33 -45.28
CA ARG A 297 -18.05 5.91 -46.41
C ARG A 297 -17.49 4.77 -47.28
N SER A 298 -17.91 3.55 -47.00
CA SER A 298 -18.04 2.48 -48.00
C SER A 298 -19.53 2.29 -48.34
N SER A 299 -20.13 3.27 -49.00
CA SER A 299 -21.46 3.14 -49.62
C SER A 299 -21.30 3.35 -51.12
N GLY A 300 -21.29 2.26 -51.89
CA GLY A 300 -21.28 2.36 -53.34
C GLY A 300 -20.84 1.10 -54.10
N LEU A 301 -21.42 -0.05 -53.80
CA LEU A 301 -21.55 -1.14 -54.77
C LEU A 301 -22.97 -1.72 -54.62
N GLN A 302 -23.92 -1.09 -55.33
CA GLN A 302 -25.19 -1.72 -55.64
C GLN A 302 -24.93 -2.69 -56.80
N GLU A 303 -25.05 -3.98 -56.52
CA GLU A 303 -25.29 -5.00 -57.54
C GLU A 303 -26.71 -4.77 -58.10
N HIS A 304 -26.80 -4.43 -59.39
CA HIS A 304 -27.99 -4.64 -60.18
C HIS A 304 -27.77 -5.89 -61.06
N ALA A 305 -28.86 -6.65 -61.20
CA ALA A 305 -29.03 -7.85 -62.00
C ALA A 305 -28.52 -7.75 -63.45
#